data_AF-A0A836RZ92-F1
#
_entry.id   AF-A0A836RZ92-F1
#
_cell.length_a   1.000
_cell.length_b   1.000
_cell.length_c   1.000
_cell.angle_alpha   90.00
_cell.angle_beta   90.00
_cell.angle_gamma   90.00
#
_symmetry.space_group_name_H-M   'P 1'
#
loop_
_entity.id
_entity.type
_entity.pdbx_description
1 polymer ?
#
loop_
_entity_poly.entity_id
_entity_poly.type
_entity_poly.pdbx_seq_one_letter_code
_entity_poly.pdbx_strand_id
1 'polypeptide(L)' 'LPDCAGVALGVDRLLMCLGTKKHINEVLTFPFDSA' A
#
# COMPACT_ATOMS: atom_id res chain seq x y z
N LEU A 1 -28.11 3.84 6.04
CA LEU A 1 -27.22 2.84 5.40
C LEU A 1 -27.50 1.50 6.07
N PRO A 2 -27.59 0.37 5.35
CA PRO A 2 -27.79 -0.94 5.96
C PRO A 2 -26.64 -1.33 6.89
N ASP A 3 -26.86 -2.34 7.74
CA ASP A 3 -25.83 -2.88 8.63
C ASP A 3 -24.73 -3.58 7.80
N CYS A 4 -23.49 -3.11 7.96
CA CYS A 4 -22.33 -3.63 7.24
C CYS A 4 -21.02 -3.39 8.01
N ALA A 5 -20.06 -4.30 7.88
CA ALA A 5 -18.71 -4.14 8.42
C ALA A 5 -17.78 -3.48 7.40
N GLY A 6 -16.95 -2.55 7.87
CA GLY A 6 -15.93 -1.86 7.06
C GLY A 6 -14.51 -2.20 7.50
N VAL A 7 -13.57 -2.20 6.55
CA VAL A 7 -12.14 -2.36 6.82
C VAL A 7 -11.33 -1.42 5.92
N ALA A 8 -10.20 -0.94 6.44
CA ALA A 8 -9.21 -0.20 5.66
C ALA A 8 -7.95 -1.06 5.47
N LEU A 9 -7.46 -1.13 4.24
CA LEU A 9 -6.26 -1.90 3.88
C LEU A 9 -5.28 -0.99 3.13
N GLY A 10 -4.01 -0.99 3.55
CA GLY A 10 -2.94 -0.31 2.84
C GLY A 10 -2.45 -1.12 1.65
N VAL A 11 -2.90 -0.76 0.43
CA VAL A 11 -2.58 -1.48 -0.80
C VAL A 11 -1.07 -1.50 -1.08
N ASP A 12 -0.37 -0.39 -0.88
CA ASP A 12 1.08 -0.34 -1.12
C ASP A 12 1.85 -1.30 -0.21
N ARG A 13 1.44 -1.40 1.07
CA ARG A 13 2.04 -2.35 2.01
C ARG A 13 1.71 -3.80 1.64
N LEU A 14 0.52 -4.07 1.11
CA LEU A 14 0.19 -5.38 0.56
C LEU A 14 1.11 -5.72 -0.61
N LEU A 15 1.33 -4.78 -1.53
CA LEU A 15 2.25 -4.95 -2.66
C LEU A 15 3.70 -5.16 -2.20
N MET A 16 4.15 -4.48 -1.14
CA MET A 16 5.47 -4.73 -0.56
C MET A 16 5.63 -6.19 -0.12
N CYS A 17 4.62 -6.73 0.58
CA CYS A 17 4.64 -8.12 1.01
C CYS A 17 4.63 -9.10 -0.17
N LEU A 18 3.73 -8.90 -1.14
CA LEU A 18 3.62 -9.75 -2.33
C LEU A 18 4.90 -9.71 -3.19
N GLY A 19 5.55 -8.56 -3.26
CA GLY A 19 6.77 -8.33 -4.02
C GLY A 19 8.07 -8.55 -3.24
N THR A 20 8.02 -8.99 -1.98
CA THR A 20 9.17 -9.11 -1.07
C THR A 20 10.03 -7.84 -1.01
N LYS A 21 9.39 -6.66 -0.99
CA LYS A 21 10.03 -5.34 -0.90
C LYS A 21 10.18 -4.91 0.55
N LYS A 22 11.23 -4.15 0.84
CA LYS A 22 11.57 -3.72 2.22
C LYS A 22 11.19 -2.26 2.49
N HIS A 23 11.09 -1.44 1.45
CA HIS A 23 10.74 -0.02 1.54
C HIS A 23 9.56 0.31 0.64
N ILE A 24 8.69 1.22 1.11
CA ILE A 24 7.48 1.61 0.37
C ILE A 24 7.81 2.33 -0.95
N ASN A 25 8.97 2.99 -1.02
CA ASN A 25 9.47 3.63 -2.24
C ASN A 25 9.72 2.61 -3.37
N GLU A 26 9.86 1.32 -3.07
CA GLU A 26 10.04 0.27 -4.08
C GLU A 26 8.73 -0.15 -4.78
N VAL A 27 7.57 0.33 -4.29
CA VAL A 27 6.24 0.02 -4.87
C VAL A 27 5.49 1.27 -5.34
N LEU A 28 6.03 2.47 -5.09
CA LEU A 28 5.48 3.73 -5.59
C LEU A 28 6.12 4.08 -6.93
N THR A 29 5.33 4.51 -7.91
CA THR A 29 5.86 4.97 -9.20
C THR A 29 6.73 6.21 -9.06
N PHE A 30 6.36 7.12 -8.14
CA PHE A 30 7.08 8.36 -7.85
C PHE A 30 7.27 8.50 -6.33
N PRO A 31 8.38 7.98 -5.78
CA PRO A 31 8.72 8.17 -4.38
C PRO A 31 8.92 9.64 -4.03
N PHE A 32 8.56 10.04 -2.80
CA PHE A 32 8.66 11.43 -2.33
C PHE A 32 10.06 12.04 -2.46
N ASP A 33 11.11 11.23 -2.28
CA ASP A 33 12.50 11.68 -2.32
C ASP A 33 13.00 11.94 -3.76
N SER A 34 12.21 11.57 -4.77
CA SER A 34 12.55 11.64 -6.19
C SER A 34 11.40 12.19 -7.06
N ALA A 35 10.44 12.89 -6.44
CA ALA A 35 9.29 13.50 -7.10
C ALA A 35 9.58 14.92 -7.60
#